data_AF-A0ABD5V8Y4-F1
#
_entry.id   AF-A0ABD5V8Y4-F1
#
_cell.length_a   1.000
_cell.length_b   1.000
_cell.length_c   1.000
_cell.angle_alpha   90.00
_cell.angle_beta   90.00
_cell.angle_gamma   90.00
#
_symmetry.space_group_name_H-M   'P 1'
#
loop_
_entity.id
_entity.type
_entity.pdbx_description
1 polymer ?
#
loop_
_entity_poly.entity_id
_entity_poly.type
_entity_poly.pdbx_seq_one_letter_code
_entity_poly.pdbx_strand_id
1 'polypeptide(L)'
;MTLPDRERAPRRPGVGAGRESFATDDRALSSVVGKTLELGLLALYVGLLVSTFYGGVLPEYRLGAAGSVADRAGAAVATDVEAAVPSTADSGVPPDAGVQSVAVERELDVPRTIRGDAYRLRLDAGALVLDHPRDALSRTIPLALPDSVTRVEGAARSGETVVVVVVSTPDGLVVRLEGR
;
A
#
# COMPACT_ATOMS: atom_id res chain seq x y z
N MET A 1 84.25 -15.71 72.49
CA MET A 1 83.85 -16.58 71.37
C MET A 1 83.15 -15.72 70.33
N THR A 2 83.96 -15.18 69.41
CA THR A 2 83.74 -14.98 67.96
C THR A 2 82.40 -14.45 67.41
N LEU A 3 82.41 -13.17 66.98
CA LEU A 3 81.90 -12.49 65.74
C LEU A 3 80.73 -13.09 64.89
N PRO A 4 80.04 -12.30 64.01
CA PRO A 4 80.14 -10.85 63.75
C PRO A 4 78.82 -10.05 63.60
N ASP A 5 79.05 -8.74 63.67
CA ASP A 5 78.41 -7.60 63.03
C ASP A 5 77.72 -7.85 61.66
N ARG A 6 76.50 -7.30 61.51
CA ARG A 6 75.88 -6.94 60.22
C ARG A 6 75.03 -5.68 60.37
N GLU A 7 75.64 -4.57 59.98
CA GLU A 7 75.09 -3.42 59.24
C GLU A 7 73.56 -3.25 59.24
N ARG A 8 73.10 -2.29 60.04
CA ARG A 8 71.80 -1.64 59.86
C ARG A 8 71.91 -0.61 58.74
N ALA A 9 71.42 -0.97 57.55
CA ALA A 9 71.18 0.01 56.49
C ALA A 9 70.02 0.97 56.89
N PRO A 10 70.13 2.28 56.59
CA PRO A 10 69.06 3.22 56.85
C PRO A 10 67.87 2.97 55.92
N ARG A 11 66.68 2.77 56.50
CA ARG A 11 65.41 2.78 55.77
C ARG A 11 65.22 4.17 55.15
N ARG A 12 65.37 4.27 53.84
CA ARG A 12 64.84 5.41 53.07
C ARG A 12 63.31 5.37 53.15
N PRO A 13 62.63 6.44 53.58
CA PRO A 13 61.20 6.58 53.29
C PRO A 13 61.07 6.85 51.79
N GLY A 14 60.72 5.81 51.04
CA GLY A 14 60.30 5.96 49.66
C GLY A 14 59.04 6.81 49.63
N VAL A 15 59.21 8.09 49.29
CA VAL A 15 58.13 8.96 48.83
C VAL A 15 57.57 8.34 47.56
N GLY A 16 56.48 7.59 47.73
CA GLY A 16 55.63 7.05 46.66
C GLY A 16 54.20 7.54 46.83
N ALA A 17 54.02 8.79 47.24
CA ALA A 17 52.72 9.43 47.25
C ALA A 17 52.32 9.80 45.82
N GLY A 18 51.25 9.18 45.32
CA GLY A 18 50.34 9.79 44.35
C GLY A 18 50.68 9.66 42.86
N ARG A 19 50.76 8.44 42.31
CA ARG A 19 50.77 8.26 40.84
C ARG A 19 49.94 7.07 40.30
N GLU A 20 48.86 6.66 40.98
CA GLU A 20 48.06 5.51 40.49
C GLU A 20 46.55 5.77 40.33
N SER A 21 46.05 7.01 40.48
CA SER A 21 44.60 7.26 40.28
C SER A 21 44.21 7.82 38.91
N PHE A 22 45.15 8.26 38.07
CA PHE A 22 44.79 8.90 36.77
C PHE A 22 44.71 7.91 35.60
N ALA A 23 45.48 6.81 35.62
CA ALA A 23 45.53 5.87 34.50
C ALA A 23 44.28 4.97 34.38
N THR A 24 43.51 4.81 35.47
CA THR A 24 42.28 4.02 35.49
C THR A 24 41.08 4.83 35.01
N ASP A 25 41.00 6.12 35.37
CA ASP A 25 39.93 7.02 34.94
C ASP A 25 39.98 7.30 33.42
N ASP A 26 41.17 7.55 32.85
CA ASP A 26 41.31 7.79 31.40
C ASP A 26 40.91 6.57 30.55
N ARG A 27 41.15 5.35 31.05
CA ARG A 27 40.74 4.10 30.37
C ARG A 27 39.23 3.87 30.47
N ALA A 28 38.60 4.25 31.57
CA ALA A 28 37.15 4.19 31.71
C ALA A 28 36.46 5.16 30.74
N LEU A 29 36.98 6.38 30.58
CA LEU A 29 36.49 7.36 29.62
C LEU A 29 36.61 6.88 28.17
N SER A 30 37.76 6.28 27.78
CA SER A 30 37.94 5.73 26.44
C SER A 30 36.93 4.62 26.11
N SER A 31 36.57 3.78 27.09
CA SER A 31 35.57 2.71 26.91
C SER A 31 34.16 3.29 26.68
N VAL A 32 33.76 4.27 27.48
CA VAL A 32 32.46 4.94 27.34
C VAL A 32 32.37 5.69 26.01
N VAL A 33 33.39 6.47 25.66
CA VAL A 33 33.41 7.21 24.38
C VAL A 33 33.32 6.25 23.20
N GLY A 34 34.11 5.17 23.20
CA GLY A 34 34.07 4.15 22.16
C GLY A 34 32.68 3.55 21.98
N LYS A 35 32.01 3.18 23.09
CA LYS A 35 30.65 2.63 23.05
C LYS A 35 29.61 3.65 22.60
N THR A 36 29.71 4.91 23.05
CA THR A 36 28.79 5.97 22.59
C THR A 36 28.94 6.27 21.11
N LEU A 37 30.18 6.25 20.59
CA LEU A 37 30.45 6.43 19.16
C LEU A 37 29.90 5.26 18.34
N GLU A 38 30.09 4.02 18.82
CA GLU A 38 29.53 2.82 18.20
C GLU A 38 27.99 2.93 18.11
N LEU A 39 27.33 3.27 19.21
CA LEU A 39 25.88 3.46 19.24
C LEU A 39 25.42 4.63 18.36
N GLY A 40 26.17 5.73 18.33
CA GLY A 40 25.89 6.88 17.48
C GLY A 40 26.01 6.54 15.99
N LEU A 41 27.04 5.80 15.61
CA LEU A 41 27.22 5.33 14.23
C LEU A 41 26.13 4.35 13.83
N LEU A 42 25.74 3.44 14.73
CA LEU A 42 24.67 2.48 14.49
C LEU A 42 23.32 3.19 14.33
N ALA A 43 23.04 4.19 15.16
CA ALA A 43 21.85 5.03 15.02
C ALA A 43 21.86 5.82 13.70
N LEU A 44 23.00 6.39 13.31
CA LEU A 44 23.16 7.09 12.03
C LEU A 44 22.91 6.14 10.85
N TYR A 45 23.49 4.94 10.91
CA TYR A 45 23.32 3.91 9.88
C TYR A 45 21.85 3.50 9.73
N VAL A 46 21.18 3.20 10.84
CA VAL A 46 19.74 2.86 10.84
C VAL A 46 18.91 4.02 10.31
N GLY A 47 19.21 5.25 10.73
CA GLY A 47 18.53 6.45 10.23
C GLY A 47 18.66 6.62 8.71
N LEU A 48 19.88 6.43 8.17
CA LEU A 48 20.14 6.47 6.74
C LEU A 48 19.40 5.36 5.98
N LEU A 49 19.39 4.14 6.51
CA LEU A 49 18.62 3.05 5.94
C LEU A 49 17.13 3.40 5.92
N VAL A 50 16.53 3.75 7.07
CA VAL A 50 15.11 4.09 7.16
C VAL A 50 14.77 5.21 6.17
N SER A 51 15.58 6.27 6.11
CA SER A 51 15.38 7.38 5.18
C SER A 51 15.47 6.94 3.71
N THR A 52 16.43 6.10 3.34
CA THR A 52 16.60 5.64 1.96
C THR A 52 15.46 4.72 1.54
N PHE A 53 15.07 3.81 2.43
CA PHE A 53 13.99 2.87 2.18
C PHE A 53 12.63 3.58 2.08
N TYR A 54 12.30 4.46 3.03
CA TYR A 54 11.05 5.23 3.01
C TYR A 54 11.02 6.35 1.98
N GLY A 55 12.18 6.94 1.65
CA GLY A 55 12.29 8.01 0.66
C GLY A 55 12.43 7.52 -0.79
N GLY A 56 12.82 6.26 -0.99
CA GLY A 56 13.09 5.70 -2.33
C GLY A 56 12.23 4.48 -2.65
N VAL A 57 12.75 3.28 -2.38
CA VAL A 57 12.26 2.00 -2.95
C VAL A 57 10.86 1.60 -2.47
N LEU A 58 10.53 1.81 -1.18
CA LEU A 58 9.23 1.39 -0.65
C LEU A 58 8.04 2.14 -1.29
N PRO A 59 8.09 3.48 -1.42
CA PRO A 59 7.04 4.22 -2.13
C PRO A 59 6.75 3.68 -3.53
N GLU A 60 7.80 3.40 -4.31
CA GLU A 60 7.66 2.91 -5.69
C GLU A 60 7.11 1.49 -5.76
N TYR A 61 7.60 0.59 -4.91
CA TYR A 61 7.06 -0.77 -4.83
C TYR A 61 5.57 -0.76 -4.43
N ARG A 62 5.20 0.06 -3.44
CA ARG A 62 3.80 0.23 -3.01
C ARG A 62 2.92 0.81 -4.12
N LEU A 63 3.45 1.76 -4.90
CA LEU A 63 2.78 2.31 -6.07
C LEU A 63 2.53 1.25 -7.14
N GLY A 64 3.57 0.48 -7.50
CA GLY A 64 3.46 -0.59 -8.50
C GLY A 64 2.46 -1.67 -8.09
N ALA A 65 2.54 -2.14 -6.84
CA ALA A 65 1.60 -3.11 -6.31
C ALA A 65 0.15 -2.58 -6.31
N ALA A 66 -0.06 -1.33 -5.88
CA ALA A 66 -1.38 -0.69 -5.92
C ALA A 66 -1.90 -0.53 -7.36
N GLY A 67 -1.02 -0.23 -8.32
CA GLY A 67 -1.36 -0.17 -9.74
C GLY A 67 -1.89 -1.51 -10.25
N SER A 68 -1.20 -2.61 -9.94
CA SER A 68 -1.68 -3.96 -10.29
C SER A 68 -3.02 -4.31 -9.66
N VAL A 69 -3.31 -3.83 -8.45
CA VAL A 69 -4.62 -4.01 -7.82
C VAL A 69 -5.68 -3.21 -8.56
N ALA A 70 -5.39 -1.95 -8.93
CA ALA A 70 -6.31 -1.12 -9.70
C ALA A 70 -6.63 -1.71 -11.08
N ASP A 71 -5.62 -2.25 -11.77
CA ASP A 71 -5.78 -2.94 -13.06
C ASP A 71 -6.72 -4.14 -12.93
N ARG A 72 -6.48 -5.01 -11.95
CA ARG A 72 -7.31 -6.21 -11.75
C ARG A 72 -8.70 -5.89 -11.27
N ALA A 73 -8.85 -4.94 -10.35
CA ALA A 73 -10.16 -4.51 -9.85
C ALA A 73 -10.98 -3.89 -10.99
N GLY A 74 -10.38 -3.01 -11.79
CA GLY A 74 -11.05 -2.41 -12.95
C GLY A 74 -11.47 -3.46 -13.98
N ALA A 75 -10.57 -4.39 -14.33
CA ALA A 75 -10.89 -5.47 -15.26
C ALA A 75 -11.99 -6.40 -14.74
N ALA A 76 -11.96 -6.78 -13.46
CA ALA A 76 -12.98 -7.63 -12.85
C ALA A 76 -14.36 -6.96 -12.88
N VAL A 77 -14.44 -5.69 -12.51
CA VAL A 77 -15.69 -4.93 -12.55
C VAL A 77 -16.21 -4.79 -13.99
N ALA A 78 -15.33 -4.53 -14.95
CA ALA A 78 -15.71 -4.48 -16.36
C ALA A 78 -16.33 -5.81 -16.82
N THR A 79 -15.67 -6.93 -16.51
CA THR A 79 -16.18 -8.28 -16.81
C THR A 79 -17.53 -8.55 -16.13
N ASP A 80 -17.70 -8.17 -14.87
CA ASP A 80 -18.98 -8.36 -14.17
C ASP A 80 -20.11 -7.49 -14.74
N VAL A 81 -19.80 -6.25 -15.16
CA VAL A 81 -20.75 -5.38 -15.87
C VAL A 81 -21.15 -6.02 -17.20
N GLU A 82 -20.18 -6.48 -17.99
CA GLU A 82 -20.43 -7.16 -19.28
C GLU A 82 -21.27 -8.43 -19.09
N ALA A 83 -20.97 -9.23 -18.06
CA ALA A 83 -21.69 -10.45 -17.74
C ALA A 83 -23.09 -10.20 -17.15
N ALA A 84 -23.38 -9.00 -16.66
CA ALA A 84 -24.72 -8.62 -16.21
C ALA A 84 -25.66 -8.29 -17.37
N VAL A 85 -25.13 -7.95 -18.54
CA VAL A 85 -25.92 -7.62 -19.73
C VAL A 85 -26.34 -8.89 -20.45
N PRO A 86 -27.65 -9.14 -20.63
CA PRO A 86 -28.11 -10.28 -21.41
C PRO A 86 -27.61 -10.20 -22.85
N SER A 87 -26.91 -11.25 -23.31
CA SER A 87 -26.65 -11.42 -24.74
C SER A 87 -27.95 -11.82 -25.43
N THR A 88 -28.26 -11.20 -26.57
CA THR A 88 -29.43 -11.51 -27.39
C THR A 88 -29.46 -12.98 -27.86
N ALA A 89 -28.35 -13.71 -27.74
CA ALA A 89 -28.27 -15.14 -28.07
C ALA A 89 -28.89 -16.08 -27.01
N ASP A 90 -28.93 -15.69 -25.73
CA ASP A 90 -29.45 -16.56 -24.65
C ASP A 90 -30.91 -16.24 -24.29
N SER A 91 -31.41 -15.07 -24.67
CA SER A 91 -32.81 -14.72 -24.51
C SER A 91 -33.60 -15.29 -25.69
N GLY A 92 -34.03 -16.54 -25.57
CA GLY A 92 -35.03 -17.17 -26.46
C GLY A 92 -36.42 -16.51 -26.36
N VAL A 93 -36.47 -15.17 -26.36
CA VAL A 93 -37.65 -14.34 -26.23
C VAL A 93 -38.02 -13.85 -27.64
N PRO A 94 -39.13 -14.31 -28.22
CA PRO A 94 -39.61 -13.81 -29.50
C PRO A 94 -39.84 -12.28 -29.44
N PRO A 95 -39.49 -11.53 -30.50
CA PRO A 95 -39.61 -10.07 -30.53
C PRO A 95 -41.05 -9.53 -30.44
N ASP A 96 -42.08 -10.40 -30.44
CA ASP A 96 -43.49 -10.01 -30.57
C ASP A 96 -44.35 -10.13 -29.30
N ALA A 97 -43.76 -10.44 -28.12
CA ALA A 97 -44.50 -10.49 -26.86
C ALA A 97 -44.20 -9.25 -25.99
N GLY A 98 -45.10 -8.26 -26.06
CA GLY A 98 -45.11 -6.99 -25.32
C GLY A 98 -44.16 -6.84 -24.13
N VAL A 99 -43.19 -5.95 -24.29
CA VAL A 99 -42.38 -5.24 -23.27
C VAL A 99 -42.31 -5.94 -21.91
N GLN A 100 -41.56 -7.05 -21.85
CA GLN A 100 -41.06 -7.51 -20.56
C GLN A 100 -39.87 -6.62 -20.20
N SER A 101 -40.09 -5.66 -19.29
CA SER A 101 -39.02 -4.86 -18.72
C SER A 101 -38.09 -5.78 -17.94
N VAL A 102 -37.02 -6.25 -18.59
CA VAL A 102 -35.97 -7.01 -17.90
C VAL A 102 -35.20 -5.99 -17.06
N ALA A 103 -35.36 -6.09 -15.74
CA ALA A 103 -34.55 -5.40 -14.75
C ALA A 103 -33.60 -6.43 -14.14
N VAL A 104 -32.36 -6.50 -14.63
CA VAL A 104 -31.31 -7.32 -13.98
C VAL A 104 -30.60 -6.44 -12.99
N GLU A 105 -30.58 -6.85 -11.73
CA GLU A 105 -29.79 -6.22 -10.70
C GLU A 105 -28.69 -7.17 -10.24
N ARG A 106 -27.43 -6.75 -10.32
CA ARG A 106 -26.27 -7.55 -9.90
C ARG A 106 -25.33 -6.71 -9.05
N GLU A 107 -25.03 -7.20 -7.85
CA GLU A 107 -24.01 -6.62 -6.99
C GLU A 107 -22.61 -6.95 -7.51
N LEU A 108 -21.72 -5.97 -7.41
CA LEU A 108 -20.32 -6.07 -7.84
C LEU A 108 -19.40 -6.18 -6.62
N ASP A 109 -18.49 -7.15 -6.67
CA ASP A 109 -17.45 -7.27 -5.64
C ASP A 109 -16.32 -6.28 -5.92
N VAL A 110 -16.31 -5.18 -5.17
CA VAL A 110 -15.31 -4.12 -5.31
C VAL A 110 -14.51 -3.95 -4.03
N PRO A 111 -13.18 -3.84 -4.12
CA PRO A 111 -12.36 -3.44 -2.97
C PRO A 111 -12.84 -2.12 -2.38
N ARG A 112 -12.90 -2.03 -1.04
CA ARG A 112 -13.29 -0.77 -0.38
C ARG A 112 -12.30 0.37 -0.60
N THR A 113 -11.02 0.04 -0.78
CA THR A 113 -9.94 1.01 -0.97
C THR A 113 -8.85 0.43 -1.85
N ILE A 114 -8.14 1.29 -2.58
CA ILE A 114 -6.88 0.98 -3.22
C ILE A 114 -5.81 1.86 -2.57
N ARG A 115 -4.74 1.24 -2.07
CA ARG A 115 -3.69 1.96 -1.31
C ARG A 115 -4.23 2.78 -0.12
N GLY A 116 -5.32 2.32 0.49
CA GLY A 116 -5.95 2.96 1.65
C GLY A 116 -6.86 4.15 1.32
N ASP A 117 -6.97 4.53 0.05
CA ASP A 117 -7.86 5.60 -0.38
C ASP A 117 -9.11 5.03 -1.06
N ALA A 118 -10.24 5.70 -0.86
CA ALA A 118 -11.45 5.43 -1.61
C ALA A 118 -11.33 5.98 -3.04
N TYR A 119 -12.02 5.34 -3.98
CA TYR A 119 -12.06 5.65 -5.40
C TYR A 119 -13.51 5.67 -5.89
N ARG A 120 -13.74 6.12 -7.12
CA ARG A 120 -15.05 6.16 -7.77
C ARG A 120 -15.04 5.31 -9.03
N LEU A 121 -16.12 4.59 -9.26
CA LEU A 121 -16.39 3.91 -10.52
C LEU A 121 -17.41 4.74 -11.30
N ARG A 122 -17.20 4.91 -12.59
CA ARG A 122 -18.07 5.63 -13.51
C ARG A 122 -18.20 4.86 -14.80
N LEU A 123 -19.40 4.85 -15.37
CA LEU A 123 -19.60 4.42 -16.75
C LEU A 123 -19.66 5.67 -17.62
N ASP A 124 -18.76 5.75 -18.61
CA ASP A 124 -18.60 6.91 -19.48
C ASP A 124 -18.26 6.45 -20.90
N ALA A 125 -19.04 6.90 -21.89
CA ALA A 125 -18.83 6.60 -23.31
C ALA A 125 -18.55 5.10 -23.64
N GLY A 126 -19.24 4.17 -22.96
CA GLY A 126 -19.02 2.73 -23.17
C GLY A 126 -17.74 2.17 -22.52
N ALA A 127 -17.12 2.92 -21.61
CA ALA A 127 -15.98 2.49 -20.82
C ALA A 127 -16.31 2.57 -19.31
N LEU A 128 -15.68 1.69 -18.54
CA LEU A 128 -15.59 1.80 -17.10
C LEU A 128 -14.38 2.65 -16.73
N VAL A 129 -14.61 3.73 -16.01
CA VAL A 129 -13.59 4.61 -15.46
C VAL A 129 -13.48 4.35 -13.96
N LEU A 130 -12.31 3.87 -13.52
CA LEU A 130 -11.89 3.85 -12.13
C LEU A 130 -11.12 5.14 -11.86
N ASP A 131 -11.78 6.07 -11.18
CA ASP A 131 -11.24 7.38 -10.80
C ASP A 131 -10.69 7.32 -9.38
N HIS A 132 -9.36 7.35 -9.27
CA HIS A 132 -8.65 7.29 -8.00
C HIS A 132 -8.07 8.68 -7.66
N PRO A 133 -8.03 9.11 -6.39
CA PRO A 133 -7.37 10.37 -5.96
C PRO A 133 -5.89 10.53 -6.35
N ARG A 134 -5.29 9.49 -6.92
CA ARG A 134 -3.93 9.48 -7.43
C ARG A 134 -4.03 9.03 -8.88
N ASP A 135 -3.78 9.93 -9.81
CA ASP A 135 -3.98 9.69 -11.24
C ASP A 135 -3.23 8.45 -11.75
N ALA A 136 -2.05 8.16 -11.18
CA ALA A 136 -1.27 6.96 -11.49
C ALA A 136 -2.02 5.63 -11.24
N LEU A 137 -3.08 5.65 -10.43
CA LEU A 137 -3.93 4.51 -10.10
C LEU A 137 -5.30 4.57 -10.80
N SER A 138 -5.63 5.66 -11.47
CA SER A 138 -6.86 5.76 -12.26
C SER A 138 -6.77 4.89 -13.51
N ARG A 139 -7.89 4.29 -13.92
CA ARG A 139 -7.97 3.39 -15.08
C ARG A 139 -9.21 3.65 -15.91
N THR A 140 -9.08 3.40 -17.21
CA THR A 140 -10.20 3.41 -18.15
C THR A 140 -10.16 2.10 -18.90
N ILE A 141 -11.22 1.32 -18.77
CA ILE A 141 -11.37 0.01 -19.39
C ILE A 141 -12.55 0.09 -20.37
N PRO A 142 -12.34 -0.11 -21.68
CA PRO A 142 -13.44 -0.18 -22.63
C PRO A 142 -14.31 -1.41 -22.34
N LEU A 143 -15.63 -1.28 -22.47
CA LEU A 143 -16.56 -2.39 -22.26
C LEU A 143 -16.95 -3.03 -23.58
N ALA A 144 -16.93 -4.35 -23.62
CA ALA A 144 -17.37 -5.17 -24.74
C ALA A 144 -18.88 -5.46 -24.63
N LEU A 145 -19.68 -4.41 -24.79
CA LEU A 145 -21.14 -4.52 -24.68
C LEU A 145 -21.80 -4.92 -26.01
N PRO A 146 -22.90 -5.69 -25.99
CA PRO A 146 -23.67 -5.98 -27.20
C PRO A 146 -24.27 -4.72 -27.83
N ASP A 147 -24.52 -4.76 -29.15
CA ASP A 147 -25.15 -3.66 -29.91
C ASP A 147 -26.58 -3.32 -29.43
N SER A 148 -27.21 -4.22 -28.67
CA SER A 148 -28.51 -3.96 -28.03
C SER A 148 -28.41 -2.93 -26.90
N VAL A 149 -27.22 -2.63 -26.38
CA VAL A 149 -27.02 -1.58 -25.37
C VAL A 149 -26.90 -0.22 -26.05
N THR A 150 -27.88 0.64 -25.81
CA THR A 150 -27.92 1.99 -26.39
C THR A 150 -27.37 3.06 -25.45
N ARG A 151 -27.32 2.77 -24.14
CA ARG A 151 -26.85 3.73 -23.15
C ARG A 151 -26.18 3.06 -21.97
N VAL A 152 -25.07 3.65 -21.54
CA VAL A 152 -24.29 3.20 -20.37
C VAL A 152 -23.99 4.44 -19.53
N GLU A 153 -24.42 4.45 -18.28
CA GLU A 153 -24.24 5.61 -17.41
C GLU A 153 -24.22 5.24 -15.92
N GLY A 154 -23.93 6.22 -15.08
CA GLY A 154 -23.96 6.05 -13.63
C GLY A 154 -22.57 6.04 -12.99
N ALA A 155 -22.58 6.05 -11.66
CA ALA A 155 -21.39 6.12 -10.86
C ALA A 155 -21.66 5.55 -9.46
N ALA A 156 -20.63 4.96 -8.87
CA ALA A 156 -20.66 4.44 -7.50
C ALA A 156 -19.32 4.72 -6.81
N ARG A 157 -19.30 4.81 -5.48
CA ARG A 157 -18.06 4.98 -4.71
C ARG A 157 -17.61 3.67 -4.09
N SER A 158 -16.29 3.48 -4.02
CA SER A 158 -15.72 2.34 -3.30
C SER A 158 -16.07 2.43 -1.82
N GLY A 159 -16.74 1.41 -1.29
CA GLY A 159 -17.24 1.37 0.09
C GLY A 159 -18.76 1.42 0.21
N GLU A 160 -19.45 1.84 -0.84
CA GLU A 160 -20.89 1.59 -1.04
C GLU A 160 -21.09 0.16 -1.56
N THR A 161 -22.32 -0.36 -1.46
CA THR A 161 -22.70 -1.55 -2.20
C THR A 161 -22.89 -1.15 -3.66
N VAL A 162 -22.01 -1.63 -4.54
CA VAL A 162 -22.03 -1.26 -5.96
C VAL A 162 -22.91 -2.24 -6.73
N VAL A 163 -23.84 -1.70 -7.50
CA VAL A 163 -24.88 -2.47 -8.18
C VAL A 163 -24.95 -2.06 -9.65
N VAL A 164 -25.02 -3.05 -10.54
CA VAL A 164 -25.35 -2.87 -11.94
C VAL A 164 -26.84 -3.14 -12.14
N VAL A 165 -27.53 -2.17 -12.74
CA VAL A 165 -28.94 -2.28 -13.11
C VAL A 165 -29.04 -2.23 -14.64
N VAL A 166 -29.56 -3.29 -15.24
CA VAL A 166 -29.83 -3.35 -16.68
C VAL A 166 -31.33 -3.27 -16.90
N VAL A 167 -31.78 -2.28 -17.68
CA VAL A 167 -33.20 -2.04 -17.95
C VAL A 167 -33.47 -2.11 -19.46
N SER A 168 -34.49 -2.86 -19.85
CA SER A 168 -35.00 -2.86 -21.23
C SER A 168 -35.90 -1.64 -21.48
N THR A 169 -35.63 -0.93 -22.58
CA THR A 169 -36.38 0.24 -23.06
C THR A 169 -36.81 0.04 -24.52
N PRO A 170 -37.74 0.86 -25.06
CA PRO A 170 -38.13 0.76 -26.46
C PRO A 170 -36.97 0.94 -27.45
N ASP A 171 -35.94 1.70 -27.07
CA ASP A 171 -34.77 1.97 -27.91
C ASP A 171 -33.66 0.90 -27.76
N GLY A 172 -33.73 0.05 -26.74
CA GLY A 172 -32.72 -0.97 -26.42
C GLY A 172 -32.45 -1.12 -24.92
N LEU A 173 -31.30 -1.68 -24.56
CA LEU A 173 -30.88 -1.88 -23.18
C LEU A 173 -30.14 -0.65 -22.64
N VAL A 174 -30.47 -0.27 -21.41
CA VAL A 174 -29.77 0.78 -20.66
C VAL A 174 -29.06 0.14 -19.47
N VAL A 175 -27.76 0.33 -19.37
CA VAL A 175 -26.92 -0.16 -18.26
C VAL A 175 -26.61 0.99 -17.32
N ARG A 176 -26.90 0.79 -16.03
CA ARG A 176 -26.67 1.77 -14.97
C ARG A 176 -25.79 1.22 -13.87
N LEU A 177 -24.85 2.04 -13.40
CA LEU A 177 -24.07 1.79 -12.20
C LEU A 177 -24.60 2.66 -11.04
N GLU A 178 -24.91 2.01 -9.93
CA GLU A 178 -25.46 2.65 -8.73
C GLU A 178 -24.67 2.24 -7.49
N GLY A 179 -24.49 3.18 -6.56
CA GLY A 179 -23.97 2.91 -5.22
C GLY A 179 -25.09 3.06 -4.19
N ARG A 180 -25.17 2.11 -3.26
CA ARG A 180 -26.15 2.09 -2.17
C ARG A 180 -25.49 2.11 -0.80
#